data_AF-A0A1E5BJW9-F1
#
_entry.id   AF-A0A1E5BJW9-F1
#
_cell.length_a   1.000
_cell.length_b   1.000
_cell.length_c   1.000
_cell.angle_alpha   90.00
_cell.angle_beta   90.00
_cell.angle_gamma   90.00
#
_symmetry.space_group_name_H-M   'P 1'
#
loop_
_entity.id
_entity.type
_entity.pdbx_description
1 polymer ?
#
loop_
_entity_poly.entity_id
_entity_poly.type
_entity_poly.pdbx_seq_one_letter_code
_entity_poly.pdbx_strand_id
1 'polypeptide(L)'
;MWIGIISLFPEMFRSVTDFGVTGQAVKKGLLSVETWNPRDFTHDKHRTVDDRPYGGGPGMLMMVQPLRDAIHNAKKASPGKTKVIYLSPQGRKLDQKGVEELATNENLVLICGRYEGVDERIIQSEVDEEWSIGDFVMTGGEIPAMTLIDSVSRFIPGVLGDFASAEEDSFANGLLDCPHYTRPEVLDDKSVPSVLMSGNHKDIRRWRLQQSLGRTWLRRPELLENLALTDEQEQLLAEFIKAYRSSKK
;
A
#
# COMPACT_ATOMS: atom_id res chain seq x y z
N MET A 1 -8.73 -8.97 10.37
CA MET A 1 -7.47 -8.26 10.72
C MET A 1 -7.79 -7.09 11.62
N TRP A 2 -6.97 -6.84 12.63
CA TRP A 2 -7.08 -5.68 13.52
C TRP A 2 -5.89 -4.74 13.31
N ILE A 3 -6.16 -3.44 13.17
CA ILE A 3 -5.14 -2.42 12.97
C ILE A 3 -5.36 -1.31 13.99
N GLY A 4 -4.40 -1.13 14.87
CA GLY A 4 -4.32 0.03 15.74
C GLY A 4 -3.43 1.11 15.16
N ILE A 5 -3.81 2.37 15.33
CA ILE A 5 -3.11 3.51 14.73
C ILE A 5 -2.77 4.52 15.80
N ILE A 6 -1.49 4.85 15.94
CA ILE A 6 -1.03 5.94 16.80
C ILE A 6 -0.86 7.20 15.94
N SER A 7 -1.73 8.19 16.11
CA SER A 7 -1.71 9.41 15.30
C SER A 7 -2.27 10.62 16.05
N LEU A 8 -1.75 11.81 15.74
CA LEU A 8 -2.28 13.08 16.23
C LEU A 8 -3.61 13.48 15.55
N PHE A 9 -3.96 12.86 14.43
CA PHE A 9 -5.11 13.20 13.58
C PHE A 9 -6.00 11.97 13.29
N PRO A 10 -6.62 11.37 14.33
CA PRO A 10 -7.43 10.17 14.16
C PRO A 10 -8.58 10.33 13.15
N GLU A 11 -9.12 11.54 12.98
CA GLU A 11 -10.21 11.82 12.06
C GLU A 11 -9.83 11.60 10.59
N MET A 12 -8.54 11.66 10.22
CA MET A 12 -8.08 11.40 8.85
C MET A 12 -8.41 9.98 8.38
N PHE A 13 -8.43 9.03 9.31
CA PHE A 13 -8.65 7.61 9.00
C PHE A 13 -10.09 7.28 8.64
N ARG A 14 -11.03 8.23 8.80
CA ARG A 14 -12.36 8.14 8.17
C ARG A 14 -12.29 7.85 6.68
N SER A 15 -11.24 8.33 6.01
CA SER A 15 -11.00 8.09 4.58
C SER A 15 -10.92 6.60 4.23
N VAL A 16 -10.44 5.74 5.14
CA VAL A 16 -10.32 4.29 4.95
C VAL A 16 -11.35 3.48 5.76
N THR A 17 -12.01 4.06 6.76
CA THR A 17 -13.05 3.35 7.52
C THR A 17 -14.46 3.55 6.96
N ASP A 18 -14.72 4.64 6.25
CA ASP A 18 -16.07 5.02 5.85
C ASP A 18 -16.35 4.79 4.35
N PHE A 19 -15.29 4.80 3.54
CA PHE A 19 -15.37 4.81 2.08
C PHE A 19 -14.71 3.58 1.43
N GLY A 20 -15.06 3.31 0.18
CA GLY A 20 -14.42 2.27 -0.64
C GLY A 20 -14.59 0.85 -0.10
N VAL A 21 -13.71 -0.04 -0.57
CA VAL A 21 -13.70 -1.45 -0.18
C VAL A 21 -13.27 -1.65 1.27
N THR A 22 -12.34 -0.83 1.76
CA THR A 22 -11.89 -0.80 3.16
C THR A 22 -13.02 -0.45 4.11
N GLY A 23 -13.82 0.58 3.82
CA GLY A 23 -14.98 0.92 4.65
C GLY A 23 -16.08 -0.15 4.62
N GLN A 24 -16.26 -0.85 3.50
CA GLN A 24 -17.14 -2.02 3.46
C GLN A 24 -16.59 -3.18 4.29
N ALA A 25 -15.28 -3.41 4.27
CA ALA A 25 -14.62 -4.42 5.11
C ALA A 25 -14.83 -4.14 6.60
N VAL A 26 -14.73 -2.87 7.01
CA VAL A 26 -15.01 -2.44 8.39
C VAL A 26 -16.47 -2.70 8.76
N LYS A 27 -17.43 -2.29 7.93
CA LYS A 27 -18.87 -2.53 8.18
C LYS A 27 -19.22 -4.02 8.29
N LYS A 28 -18.50 -4.88 7.57
CA LYS A 28 -18.66 -6.34 7.61
C LYS A 28 -17.88 -7.01 8.74
N GLY A 29 -17.08 -6.27 9.51
CA GLY A 29 -16.25 -6.80 10.60
C GLY A 29 -15.03 -7.61 10.13
N LEU A 30 -14.63 -7.50 8.86
CA LEU A 30 -13.44 -8.18 8.31
C LEU A 30 -12.14 -7.44 8.70
N LEU A 31 -12.24 -6.11 8.81
CA LEU A 31 -11.18 -5.20 9.22
C LEU A 31 -11.65 -4.40 10.44
N SER A 32 -10.85 -4.37 11.51
CA SER A 32 -11.06 -3.47 12.64
C SER A 32 -9.99 -2.41 12.64
N VAL A 33 -10.38 -1.13 12.71
CA VAL A 33 -9.45 0.00 12.78
C VAL A 33 -9.75 0.82 14.01
N GLU A 34 -8.74 1.00 14.85
CA GLU A 34 -8.82 1.79 16.08
C GLU A 34 -7.68 2.80 16.14
N THR A 35 -7.90 3.92 16.83
CA THR A 35 -6.93 5.01 16.87
C THR A 35 -6.63 5.44 18.30
N TRP A 36 -5.36 5.73 18.58
CA TRP A 36 -4.87 6.30 19.82
C TRP A 36 -4.19 7.63 19.52
N ASN A 37 -4.65 8.70 20.15
CA ASN A 37 -4.02 10.00 20.03
C ASN A 37 -3.01 10.18 21.16
N PRO A 38 -1.69 10.34 20.88
CA PRO A 38 -0.70 10.68 21.90
C PRO A 38 -1.10 11.85 22.80
N ARG A 39 -1.92 12.79 22.31
CA ARG A 39 -2.46 13.91 23.12
C ARG A 39 -3.33 13.45 24.29
N ASP A 40 -3.91 12.24 24.26
CA ASP A 40 -4.71 11.69 25.37
C ASP A 40 -3.82 11.15 26.51
N PHE A 41 -2.51 11.03 26.28
CA PHE A 41 -1.52 10.46 27.20
C PHE A 41 -0.55 11.51 27.76
N THR A 42 -0.92 12.79 27.68
CA THR A 42 -0.16 13.91 28.20
C THR A 42 -0.65 14.30 29.60
N HIS A 43 0.22 14.88 30.42
CA HIS A 43 -0.14 15.33 31.78
C HIS A 43 -0.27 16.85 31.92
N ASP A 44 0.07 17.60 30.87
CA ASP A 44 -0.06 19.06 30.86
C ASP A 44 -1.40 19.52 30.29
N LYS A 45 -1.82 20.73 30.69
CA LYS A 45 -3.10 21.33 30.25
C LYS A 45 -3.18 21.54 28.73
N HIS A 46 -2.03 21.75 28.07
CA HIS A 46 -1.97 22.07 26.64
C HIS A 46 -1.90 20.83 25.74
N ARG A 47 -1.84 19.63 26.35
CA ARG A 47 -1.73 18.34 25.65
C ARG A 47 -0.55 18.33 24.68
N THR A 48 0.61 18.66 25.23
CA THR A 48 1.86 18.86 24.50
C THR A 48 2.45 17.51 24.12
N VAL A 49 2.75 17.32 22.83
CA VAL A 49 3.20 16.03 22.26
C VAL A 49 4.49 16.16 21.47
N ASP A 50 5.10 17.34 21.49
CA ASP A 50 6.33 17.65 20.78
C ASP A 50 7.27 18.50 21.64
N ASP A 51 8.57 18.31 21.45
CA ASP A 51 9.62 19.06 22.14
C ASP A 51 10.81 19.30 21.19
N ARG A 52 11.72 20.20 21.57
CA ARG A 52 12.89 20.55 20.77
C ARG A 52 13.90 19.40 20.73
N PRO A 53 14.54 19.16 19.58
CA PRO A 53 15.59 18.16 19.49
C PRO A 53 16.83 18.56 20.31
N TYR A 54 17.44 17.59 20.99
CA TYR A 54 18.80 17.74 21.51
C TYR A 54 19.78 17.92 20.34
N GLY A 55 20.82 18.75 20.54
CA GLY A 55 21.78 19.09 19.48
C GLY A 55 21.40 20.33 18.65
N GLY A 56 20.21 20.89 18.86
CA GLY A 56 19.72 22.05 18.11
C GLY A 56 19.20 21.68 16.72
N GLY A 57 18.97 22.70 15.89
CA GLY A 57 18.33 22.56 14.58
C GLY A 57 16.88 23.06 14.57
N PRO A 58 16.30 23.26 13.37
CA PRO A 58 14.89 23.64 13.24
C PRO A 58 13.97 22.45 13.55
N GLY A 59 12.69 22.74 13.78
CA GLY A 59 11.65 21.73 13.95
C GLY A 59 11.46 21.23 15.39
N MET A 60 10.61 20.22 15.53
CA MET A 60 10.22 19.59 16.79
C MET A 60 10.23 18.06 16.60
N LEU A 61 10.42 17.32 17.68
CA LEU A 61 10.28 15.86 17.71
C LEU A 61 9.10 15.47 18.59
N MET A 62 8.44 14.37 18.24
CA MET A 62 7.40 13.81 19.11
C MET A 62 7.98 13.40 20.47
N MET A 63 7.29 13.78 21.55
CA MET A 63 7.69 13.45 22.91
C MET A 63 7.61 11.93 23.15
N VAL A 64 8.63 11.40 23.83
CA VAL A 64 8.77 9.98 24.16
C VAL A 64 7.57 9.45 24.95
N GLN A 65 7.23 10.09 26.07
CA GLN A 65 6.28 9.50 27.04
C GLN A 65 4.85 9.37 26.49
N PRO A 66 4.21 10.41 25.94
CA PRO A 66 2.84 10.29 25.43
C PRO A 66 2.74 9.28 24.26
N LEU A 67 3.77 9.23 23.41
CA LEU A 67 3.83 8.27 22.32
C LEU A 67 3.98 6.83 22.84
N ARG A 68 4.87 6.61 23.80
CA ARG A 68 5.09 5.29 24.42
C ARG A 68 3.82 4.77 25.08
N ASP A 69 3.14 5.62 25.84
CA ASP A 69 1.91 5.25 26.53
C ASP A 69 0.79 4.93 25.53
N ALA A 70 0.68 5.67 24.42
CA ALA A 70 -0.24 5.36 23.34
C ALA A 70 0.05 3.99 22.70
N ILE A 71 1.32 3.69 22.38
CA ILE A 71 1.76 2.40 21.83
C ILE A 71 1.41 1.26 22.80
N HIS A 72 1.73 1.41 24.08
CA HIS A 72 1.45 0.39 25.10
C HIS A 72 -0.04 0.16 25.30
N ASN A 73 -0.86 1.22 25.25
CA ASN A 73 -2.32 1.07 25.31
C ASN A 73 -2.88 0.36 24.07
N ALA A 74 -2.40 0.69 22.87
CA ALA A 74 -2.81 -0.01 21.65
C ALA A 74 -2.44 -1.50 21.69
N LYS A 75 -1.22 -1.83 22.13
CA LYS A 75 -0.77 -3.23 22.30
C LYS A 75 -1.64 -4.00 23.30
N LYS A 76 -2.10 -3.36 24.38
CA LYS A 76 -3.01 -3.98 25.36
C LYS A 76 -4.42 -4.20 24.80
N ALA A 77 -4.90 -3.31 23.94
CA ALA A 77 -6.20 -3.43 23.30
C ALA A 77 -6.20 -4.48 22.16
N SER A 78 -5.02 -4.80 21.62
CA SER A 78 -4.92 -5.75 20.53
C SER A 78 -5.37 -7.17 20.92
N PRO A 79 -6.11 -7.88 20.06
CA PRO A 79 -6.59 -9.24 20.33
C PRO A 79 -5.51 -10.32 20.48
N GLY A 80 -4.25 -10.05 20.12
CA GLY A 80 -3.20 -11.06 20.11
C GLY A 80 -1.81 -10.53 19.83
N LYS A 81 -0.94 -11.41 19.29
CA LYS A 81 0.42 -11.03 18.90
C LYS A 81 0.35 -9.91 17.87
N THR A 82 1.00 -8.80 18.19
CA THR A 82 0.91 -7.54 17.45
C THR A 82 2.28 -7.14 16.95
N LYS A 83 2.36 -6.77 15.67
CA LYS A 83 3.56 -6.16 15.09
C LYS A 83 3.41 -4.63 15.12
N VAL A 84 4.40 -3.93 15.64
CA VAL A 84 4.46 -2.46 15.71
C VAL A 84 5.32 -1.94 14.56
N ILE A 85 4.70 -1.14 13.70
CA ILE A 85 5.32 -0.59 12.49
C ILE A 85 5.40 0.94 12.62
N TYR A 86 6.59 1.50 12.36
CA TYR A 86 6.75 2.94 12.19
C TYR A 86 6.79 3.30 10.70
N LEU A 87 5.96 4.27 10.31
CA LEU A 87 5.89 4.76 8.94
C LEU A 87 6.95 5.85 8.77
N SER A 88 8.01 5.52 8.05
CA SER A 88 9.27 6.27 8.01
C SER A 88 9.85 6.24 6.60
N PRO A 89 10.36 7.36 6.05
CA PRO A 89 11.07 7.34 4.77
C PRO A 89 12.38 6.53 4.82
N GLN A 90 12.89 6.22 6.02
CA GLN A 90 14.07 5.36 6.23
C GLN A 90 13.74 3.86 6.25
N GLY A 91 12.45 3.53 6.31
CA GLY A 91 11.98 2.14 6.38
C GLY A 91 12.16 1.36 5.07
N ARG A 92 11.90 0.05 5.14
CA ARG A 92 11.83 -0.82 3.96
C ARG A 92 10.77 -0.27 3.01
N LYS A 93 11.12 -0.14 1.73
CA LYS A 93 10.21 0.32 0.70
C LYS A 93 9.06 -0.67 0.52
N LEU A 94 7.82 -0.18 0.59
CA LEU A 94 6.61 -0.97 0.42
C LEU A 94 6.47 -1.35 -1.05
N ASP A 95 6.61 -2.64 -1.33
CA ASP A 95 6.35 -3.27 -2.61
C ASP A 95 5.24 -4.32 -2.46
N GLN A 96 4.81 -4.91 -3.58
CA GLN A 96 3.72 -5.87 -3.60
C GLN A 96 4.00 -7.10 -2.72
N LYS A 97 5.25 -7.57 -2.70
CA LYS A 97 5.69 -8.65 -1.82
C LYS A 97 5.58 -8.26 -0.34
N GLY A 98 5.99 -7.05 0.01
CA GLY A 98 5.85 -6.49 1.36
C GLY A 98 4.38 -6.39 1.79
N VAL A 99 3.48 -6.01 0.89
CA VAL A 99 2.03 -5.99 1.16
C VAL A 99 1.52 -7.40 1.49
N GLU A 100 1.90 -8.41 0.70
CA GLU A 100 1.51 -9.81 0.95
C GLU A 100 2.09 -10.33 2.27
N GLU A 101 3.36 -10.04 2.56
CA GLU A 101 4.00 -10.37 3.84
C GLU A 101 3.25 -9.73 5.02
N LEU A 102 2.91 -8.45 4.92
CA LEU A 102 2.18 -7.72 5.95
C LEU A 102 0.74 -8.25 6.12
N ALA A 103 0.08 -8.65 5.04
CA ALA A 103 -1.26 -9.20 5.06
C ALA A 103 -1.38 -10.52 5.83
N THR A 104 -0.27 -11.25 6.03
CA THR A 104 -0.24 -12.46 6.88
C THR A 104 -0.37 -12.16 8.38
N ASN A 105 -0.23 -10.90 8.80
CA ASN A 105 -0.35 -10.53 10.21
C ASN A 105 -1.82 -10.32 10.57
N GLU A 106 -2.25 -10.89 11.70
CA GLU A 106 -3.61 -10.69 12.19
C GLU A 106 -3.81 -9.33 12.86
N ASN A 107 -2.76 -8.84 13.54
CA ASN A 107 -2.80 -7.61 14.34
C ASN A 107 -1.58 -6.72 14.06
N LEU A 108 -1.83 -5.46 13.70
CA LEU A 108 -0.80 -4.45 13.44
C LEU A 108 -1.03 -3.21 14.31
N VAL A 109 0.04 -2.56 14.74
CA VAL A 109 0.02 -1.19 15.27
C VAL A 109 0.87 -0.31 14.35
N LEU A 110 0.30 0.78 13.86
CA LEU A 110 0.92 1.70 12.92
C LEU A 110 1.21 3.04 13.63
N ILE A 111 2.47 3.43 13.70
CA ILE A 111 2.90 4.70 14.29
C ILE A 111 3.03 5.76 13.19
N CYS A 112 2.20 6.79 13.27
CA CYS A 112 2.25 7.94 12.37
C CYS A 112 3.10 9.05 12.98
N GLY A 113 4.35 9.15 12.55
CA GLY A 113 5.23 10.26 12.93
C GLY A 113 4.72 11.61 12.42
N ARG A 114 5.08 12.68 13.12
CA ARG A 114 4.85 14.09 12.74
C ARG A 114 6.10 14.92 13.06
N TYR A 115 6.09 16.17 12.62
CA TYR A 115 7.21 17.09 12.81
C TYR A 115 8.49 16.55 12.13
N GLU A 116 9.64 16.61 12.78
CA GLU A 116 10.89 16.00 12.28
C GLU A 116 10.91 14.47 12.49
N GLY A 117 9.95 13.93 13.25
CA GLY A 117 9.82 12.50 13.48
C GLY A 117 9.67 12.13 14.96
N VAL A 118 10.14 10.94 15.28
CA VAL A 118 10.01 10.29 16.58
C VAL A 118 11.40 10.17 17.22
N ASP A 119 11.47 10.27 18.54
CA ASP A 119 12.71 10.00 19.28
C ASP A 119 13.22 8.59 19.01
N GLU A 120 14.49 8.49 18.60
CA GLU A 120 15.16 7.25 18.21
C GLU A 120 15.02 6.12 19.24
N ARG A 121 14.95 6.45 20.54
CA ARG A 121 14.83 5.44 21.60
C ARG A 121 13.47 4.73 21.56
N ILE A 122 12.41 5.39 21.08
CA ILE A 122 11.11 4.74 20.85
C ILE A 122 11.23 3.75 19.69
N ILE A 123 11.91 4.14 18.61
CA ILE A 123 12.13 3.26 17.46
C ILE A 123 12.88 2.01 17.92
N GLN A 124 14.00 2.17 18.63
CA GLN A 124 14.83 1.06 19.11
C GLN A 124 14.15 0.12 20.12
N SER A 125 13.17 0.61 20.90
CA SER A 125 12.59 -0.15 22.01
C SER A 125 11.17 -0.65 21.79
N GLU A 126 10.40 -0.01 20.91
CA GLU A 126 8.97 -0.29 20.73
C GLU A 126 8.59 -0.66 19.29
N VAL A 127 9.43 -0.38 18.29
CA VAL A 127 9.15 -0.64 16.86
C VAL A 127 9.78 -1.96 16.41
N ASP A 128 8.98 -2.81 15.77
CA ASP A 128 9.46 -4.06 15.19
C ASP A 128 10.02 -3.84 13.78
N GLU A 129 9.36 -3.00 12.98
CA GLU A 129 9.74 -2.72 11.58
C GLU A 129 9.45 -1.26 11.18
N GLU A 130 10.28 -0.72 10.29
CA GLU A 130 10.02 0.55 9.62
C GLU A 130 9.63 0.32 8.16
N TRP A 131 8.60 1.01 7.69
CA TRP A 131 8.12 0.93 6.30
C TRP A 131 7.99 2.31 5.65
N SER A 132 8.47 2.41 4.40
CA SER A 132 8.42 3.60 3.55
C SER A 132 7.50 3.36 2.35
N ILE A 133 6.66 4.32 2.00
CA ILE A 133 5.85 4.24 0.76
C ILE A 133 6.58 4.76 -0.49
N GLY A 134 7.82 5.24 -0.34
CA GLY A 134 8.64 5.68 -1.46
C GLY A 134 9.71 6.72 -1.10
N ASP A 135 10.50 7.08 -2.09
CA ASP A 135 11.70 7.91 -1.91
C ASP A 135 11.34 9.41 -1.98
N PHE A 136 10.44 9.84 -1.09
CA PHE A 136 9.97 11.21 -0.94
C PHE A 136 9.53 11.47 0.51
N VAL A 137 9.38 12.75 0.88
CA VAL A 137 9.05 13.15 2.25
C VAL A 137 7.61 13.67 2.33
N MET A 138 6.91 13.30 3.39
CA MET A 138 5.55 13.76 3.71
C MET A 138 5.53 14.47 5.04
N THR A 139 4.47 15.25 5.30
CA THR A 139 4.31 15.99 6.57
C THR A 139 3.87 15.13 7.76
N GLY A 140 3.63 13.84 7.53
CA GLY A 140 3.23 12.88 8.57
C GLY A 140 3.00 11.48 8.04
N GLY A 141 2.94 10.52 8.97
CA GLY A 141 2.77 9.10 8.67
C GLY A 141 1.33 8.66 8.38
N GLU A 142 0.33 9.54 8.46
CA GLU A 142 -1.09 9.15 8.31
C GLU A 142 -1.42 8.68 6.88
N ILE A 143 -0.93 9.36 5.85
CA ILE A 143 -1.15 8.92 4.47
C ILE A 143 -0.41 7.60 4.19
N PRO A 144 0.88 7.45 4.55
CA PRO A 144 1.56 6.15 4.49
C PRO A 144 0.80 5.02 5.19
N ALA A 145 0.26 5.27 6.40
CA ALA A 145 -0.53 4.28 7.13
C ALA A 145 -1.83 3.94 6.39
N MET A 146 -2.55 4.93 5.84
CA MET A 146 -3.75 4.68 5.02
C MET A 146 -3.44 3.88 3.74
N THR A 147 -2.32 4.16 3.07
CA THR A 147 -1.85 3.39 1.91
C THR A 147 -1.55 1.94 2.29
N LEU A 148 -0.89 1.72 3.43
CA LEU A 148 -0.63 0.37 3.94
C LEU A 148 -1.94 -0.35 4.26
N ILE A 149 -2.86 0.28 5.00
CA ILE A 149 -4.17 -0.29 5.35
C ILE A 149 -4.95 -0.67 4.09
N ASP A 150 -5.04 0.22 3.11
CA ASP A 150 -5.74 -0.03 1.86
C ASP A 150 -5.15 -1.25 1.15
N SER A 151 -3.84 -1.25 0.89
CA SER A 151 -3.16 -2.33 0.17
C SER A 151 -3.25 -3.69 0.87
N VAL A 152 -3.00 -3.77 2.18
CA VAL A 152 -3.06 -5.06 2.91
C VAL A 152 -4.49 -5.57 3.06
N SER A 153 -5.48 -4.67 3.18
CA SER A 153 -6.87 -5.08 3.38
C SER A 153 -7.45 -5.86 2.19
N ARG A 154 -6.91 -5.64 0.98
CA ARG A 154 -7.31 -6.33 -0.24
C ARG A 154 -7.07 -7.84 -0.17
N PHE A 155 -6.10 -8.26 0.65
CA PHE A 155 -5.74 -9.66 0.86
C PHE A 155 -6.56 -10.34 1.97
N ILE A 156 -7.39 -9.59 2.70
CA ILE A 156 -8.29 -10.17 3.70
C ILE A 156 -9.45 -10.89 2.98
N PRO A 157 -9.70 -12.18 3.26
CA PRO A 157 -10.80 -12.91 2.63
C PRO A 157 -12.15 -12.21 2.81
N GLY A 158 -12.85 -12.01 1.69
CA GLY A 158 -14.17 -11.35 1.65
C GLY A 158 -14.16 -9.83 1.51
N VAL A 159 -12.98 -9.18 1.47
CA VAL A 159 -12.87 -7.75 1.18
C VAL A 159 -13.03 -7.47 -0.30
N LEU A 160 -12.25 -8.15 -1.15
CA LEU A 160 -12.50 -8.16 -2.59
C LEU A 160 -13.65 -9.12 -2.89
N GLY A 161 -14.56 -8.70 -3.78
CA GLY A 161 -15.69 -9.54 -4.20
C GLY A 161 -15.24 -10.80 -4.93
N ASP A 162 -14.23 -10.67 -5.79
CA ASP A 162 -13.56 -11.76 -6.47
C ASP A 162 -12.06 -11.71 -6.16
N PHE A 163 -11.54 -12.74 -5.50
CA PHE A 163 -10.13 -12.81 -5.11
C PHE A 163 -9.21 -12.88 -6.34
N ALA A 164 -9.70 -13.38 -7.48
CA ALA A 164 -8.94 -13.41 -8.72
C ALA A 164 -8.51 -12.01 -9.19
N SER A 165 -9.21 -10.95 -8.76
CA SER A 165 -8.82 -9.56 -9.07
C SER A 165 -7.46 -9.18 -8.47
N ALA A 166 -7.06 -9.75 -7.33
CA ALA A 166 -5.74 -9.49 -6.76
C ALA A 166 -4.63 -10.27 -7.49
N GLU A 167 -4.94 -11.45 -8.05
CA GLU A 167 -3.99 -12.28 -8.78
C GLU A 167 -3.68 -11.74 -10.19
N GLU A 168 -4.62 -10.99 -10.78
CA GLU A 168 -4.47 -10.37 -12.10
C GLU A 168 -3.94 -8.91 -12.06
N ASP A 169 -3.66 -8.38 -10.87
CA ASP A 169 -3.17 -7.01 -10.72
C ASP A 169 -1.74 -6.79 -11.21
N SER A 170 -1.41 -5.51 -11.42
CA SER A 170 -0.02 -5.11 -11.57
C SER A 170 0.83 -5.58 -10.39
N PHE A 171 2.03 -6.04 -10.68
CA PHE A 171 3.05 -6.54 -9.76
C PHE A 171 2.78 -7.92 -9.13
N ALA A 172 1.56 -8.46 -9.17
CA ALA A 172 1.23 -9.78 -8.62
C ALA A 172 2.14 -10.89 -9.20
N ASN A 173 2.38 -10.85 -10.51
CA ASN A 173 3.29 -11.75 -11.21
C ASN A 173 4.57 -11.03 -11.72
N GLY A 174 4.93 -9.90 -11.09
CA GLY A 174 6.07 -9.07 -11.49
C GLY A 174 5.87 -8.24 -12.77
N LEU A 175 4.70 -8.31 -13.41
CA LEU A 175 4.36 -7.55 -14.62
C LEU A 175 3.37 -6.42 -14.32
N LEU A 176 3.36 -5.38 -15.15
CA LEU A 176 2.25 -4.41 -15.16
C LEU A 176 1.00 -5.03 -15.81
N ASP A 177 -0.17 -4.55 -15.42
CA ASP A 177 -1.43 -5.00 -15.98
C ASP A 177 -1.63 -4.54 -17.45
N CYS A 178 -2.46 -5.28 -18.16
CA CYS A 178 -2.93 -5.02 -19.51
C CYS A 178 -3.88 -3.80 -19.57
N PRO A 179 -4.14 -3.25 -20.76
CA PRO A 179 -5.14 -2.19 -20.92
C PRO A 179 -6.56 -2.76 -20.86
N HIS A 180 -7.43 -2.06 -20.14
CA HIS A 180 -8.84 -2.41 -20.00
C HIS A 180 -9.72 -1.56 -20.91
N TYR A 181 -10.80 -2.17 -21.38
CA TYR A 181 -11.78 -1.54 -22.25
C TYR A 181 -13.18 -1.85 -21.72
N THR A 182 -14.08 -0.88 -21.81
CA THR A 182 -15.49 -1.05 -21.50
C THR A 182 -16.33 -0.34 -22.55
N ARG A 183 -17.65 -0.49 -22.46
CA ARG A 183 -18.58 0.17 -23.38
C ARG A 183 -18.43 1.69 -23.32
N PRO A 184 -18.58 2.41 -24.45
CA PRO A 184 -19.00 1.95 -25.78
C PRO A 184 -17.87 1.30 -26.62
N GLU A 185 -18.24 0.56 -27.68
CA GLU A 185 -17.28 -0.13 -28.57
C GLU A 185 -16.37 0.83 -29.37
N VAL A 186 -16.86 2.03 -29.70
CA VAL A 186 -16.10 3.08 -30.38
C VAL A 186 -16.25 4.38 -29.61
N LEU A 187 -15.11 5.01 -29.30
CA LEU A 187 -15.02 6.33 -28.66
C LEU A 187 -14.11 7.21 -29.51
N ASP A 188 -14.64 8.28 -30.10
CA ASP A 188 -13.88 9.24 -30.94
C ASP A 188 -12.98 8.54 -31.98
N ASP A 189 -13.59 7.69 -32.83
CA ASP A 189 -12.93 6.86 -33.85
C ASP A 189 -11.92 5.80 -33.31
N LYS A 190 -11.82 5.64 -31.99
CA LYS A 190 -11.00 4.59 -31.35
C LYS A 190 -11.88 3.41 -30.99
N SER A 191 -11.69 2.31 -31.70
CA SER A 191 -12.42 1.06 -31.45
C SER A 191 -11.76 0.20 -30.36
N VAL A 192 -12.57 -0.52 -29.59
CA VAL A 192 -12.09 -1.63 -28.74
C VAL A 192 -11.38 -2.68 -29.62
N PRO A 193 -10.23 -3.22 -29.19
CA PRO A 193 -9.54 -4.29 -29.92
C PRO A 193 -10.47 -5.45 -30.27
N SER A 194 -10.56 -5.82 -31.55
CA SER A 194 -11.50 -6.85 -32.04
C SER A 194 -11.36 -8.20 -31.34
N VAL A 195 -10.15 -8.56 -30.89
CA VAL A 195 -9.90 -9.77 -30.11
C VAL A 195 -10.71 -9.81 -28.81
N LEU A 196 -10.92 -8.67 -28.15
CA LEU A 196 -11.72 -8.57 -26.92
C LEU A 196 -13.22 -8.74 -27.16
N MET A 197 -13.67 -8.56 -28.40
CA MET A 197 -15.06 -8.72 -28.82
C MET A 197 -15.34 -10.10 -29.44
N SER A 198 -14.31 -10.95 -29.59
CA SER A 198 -14.42 -12.24 -30.28
C SER A 198 -15.08 -13.35 -29.45
N GLY A 199 -15.10 -13.22 -28.12
CA GLY A 199 -15.51 -14.29 -27.20
C GLY A 199 -14.52 -15.46 -27.08
N ASN A 200 -13.41 -15.46 -27.82
CA ASN A 200 -12.40 -16.50 -27.70
C ASN A 200 -11.49 -16.26 -26.50
N HIS A 201 -11.78 -16.93 -25.38
CA HIS A 201 -11.03 -16.79 -24.13
C HIS A 201 -9.52 -17.04 -24.28
N LYS A 202 -9.09 -17.96 -25.15
CA LYS A 202 -7.67 -18.25 -25.36
C LYS A 202 -6.95 -17.07 -26.02
N ASP A 203 -7.56 -16.49 -27.05
CA ASP A 203 -7.00 -15.36 -27.78
C ASP A 203 -7.00 -14.10 -26.92
N ILE A 204 -8.06 -13.89 -26.11
CA ILE A 204 -8.15 -12.81 -25.14
C ILE A 204 -7.05 -12.92 -24.09
N ARG A 205 -6.84 -14.10 -23.49
CA ARG A 205 -5.77 -14.34 -22.50
C ARG A 205 -4.38 -14.09 -23.11
N ARG A 206 -4.11 -14.62 -24.31
CA ARG A 206 -2.86 -14.39 -25.04
C ARG A 206 -2.63 -12.91 -25.30
N TRP A 207 -3.66 -12.19 -25.76
CA TRP A 207 -3.57 -10.75 -26.02
C TRP A 207 -3.32 -9.95 -24.75
N ARG A 208 -4.04 -10.23 -23.65
CA ARG A 208 -3.84 -9.56 -22.35
C ARG A 208 -2.41 -9.74 -21.85
N LEU A 209 -1.89 -10.96 -21.90
CA LEU A 209 -0.51 -11.26 -21.51
C LEU A 209 0.51 -10.50 -22.40
N GLN A 210 0.32 -10.52 -23.72
CA GLN A 210 1.18 -9.76 -24.64
C GLN A 210 1.19 -8.26 -24.33
N GLN A 211 0.03 -7.66 -24.05
CA GLN A 211 -0.07 -6.24 -23.71
C GLN A 211 0.55 -5.92 -22.34
N SER A 212 0.36 -6.79 -21.35
CA SER A 212 0.99 -6.69 -20.03
C SER A 212 2.53 -6.67 -20.15
N LEU A 213 3.10 -7.64 -20.87
CA LEU A 213 4.54 -7.71 -21.17
C LEU A 213 5.02 -6.46 -21.91
N GLY A 214 4.31 -6.07 -22.98
CA GLY A 214 4.65 -4.90 -23.78
C GLY A 214 4.64 -3.61 -22.99
N ARG A 215 3.65 -3.41 -22.10
CA ARG A 215 3.58 -2.23 -21.21
C ARG A 215 4.68 -2.23 -20.17
N THR A 216 4.99 -3.41 -19.62
CA THR A 216 6.11 -3.58 -18.68
C THR A 216 7.41 -3.18 -19.36
N TRP A 217 7.69 -3.70 -20.56
CA TRP A 217 8.85 -3.34 -21.36
C TRP A 217 8.93 -1.84 -21.68
N LEU A 218 7.80 -1.21 -22.01
CA LEU A 218 7.77 0.22 -22.38
C LEU A 218 7.95 1.17 -21.19
N ARG A 219 7.51 0.80 -19.98
CA ARG A 219 7.35 1.73 -18.85
C ARG A 219 8.21 1.39 -17.65
N ARG A 220 8.43 0.09 -17.40
CA ARG A 220 9.13 -0.45 -16.24
C ARG A 220 10.00 -1.65 -16.67
N PRO A 221 10.94 -1.46 -17.64
CA PRO A 221 11.73 -2.55 -18.21
C PRO A 221 12.56 -3.31 -17.15
N GLU A 222 12.95 -2.64 -16.06
CA GLU A 222 13.70 -3.23 -14.97
C GLU A 222 12.94 -4.32 -14.20
N LEU A 223 11.60 -4.39 -14.32
CA LEU A 223 10.83 -5.51 -13.80
C LEU A 223 11.10 -6.81 -14.58
N LEU A 224 11.36 -6.70 -15.89
CA LEU A 224 11.66 -7.86 -16.74
C LEU A 224 13.06 -8.42 -16.50
N GLU A 225 14.01 -7.58 -16.08
CA GLU A 225 15.39 -8.00 -15.78
C GLU A 225 15.44 -9.00 -14.61
N ASN A 226 14.48 -8.92 -13.70
CA ASN A 226 14.39 -9.78 -12.51
C ASN A 226 13.43 -10.97 -12.69
N LEU A 227 12.83 -11.13 -13.89
CA LEU A 227 11.85 -12.17 -14.18
C LEU A 227 12.43 -13.21 -15.15
N ALA A 228 12.34 -14.48 -14.77
CA ALA A 228 12.53 -15.58 -15.70
C ALA A 228 11.24 -15.76 -16.51
N LEU A 229 11.21 -15.19 -17.72
CA LEU A 229 10.07 -15.34 -18.62
C LEU A 229 9.93 -16.78 -19.12
N THR A 230 8.70 -17.23 -19.32
CA THR A 230 8.44 -18.50 -19.99
C THR A 230 8.62 -18.38 -21.50
N ASP A 231 8.83 -19.50 -22.21
CA ASP A 231 8.93 -19.52 -23.68
C ASP A 231 7.76 -18.79 -24.37
N GLU A 232 6.54 -18.94 -23.83
CA GLU A 232 5.37 -18.22 -24.34
C GLU A 232 5.51 -16.70 -24.15
N GLN A 233 5.93 -16.26 -22.97
CA GLN A 233 6.08 -14.83 -22.65
C GLN A 233 7.18 -14.18 -23.50
N GLU A 234 8.31 -14.87 -23.69
CA GLU A 234 9.40 -14.38 -24.56
C GLU A 234 8.92 -14.20 -25.99
N GLN A 235 8.20 -15.19 -26.53
CA GLN A 235 7.63 -15.11 -27.88
C GLN A 235 6.65 -13.93 -27.99
N LEU A 236 5.72 -13.79 -27.04
CA LEU A 236 4.72 -12.72 -27.06
C LEU A 236 5.35 -11.32 -26.95
N LEU A 237 6.37 -11.17 -26.11
CA LEU A 237 7.10 -9.92 -25.97
C LEU A 237 7.85 -9.56 -27.26
N ALA A 238 8.50 -10.54 -27.90
CA ALA A 238 9.16 -10.33 -29.19
C ALA A 238 8.17 -9.91 -30.29
N GLU A 239 7.00 -10.56 -30.35
CA GLU A 239 5.89 -10.19 -31.25
C GLU A 239 5.44 -8.73 -31.00
N PHE A 240 5.25 -8.35 -29.73
CA PHE A 240 4.86 -6.99 -29.36
C PHE A 240 5.90 -5.95 -29.79
N ILE A 241 7.18 -6.17 -29.47
CA ILE A 241 8.27 -5.25 -29.79
C ILE A 241 8.37 -5.03 -31.31
N LYS A 242 8.22 -6.10 -32.09
CA LYS A 242 8.22 -6.02 -33.56
C LYS A 242 7.06 -5.15 -34.06
N ALA A 243 5.84 -5.41 -33.59
CA ALA A 243 4.66 -4.65 -33.99
C ALA A 243 4.76 -3.16 -33.60
N TYR A 244 5.21 -2.87 -32.37
CA TYR A 244 5.37 -1.51 -31.87
C TYR A 244 6.41 -0.70 -32.64
N ARG A 245 7.54 -1.33 -33.02
CA ARG A 245 8.56 -0.67 -33.85
C ARG A 245 8.06 -0.42 -35.28
N SER A 246 7.23 -1.31 -35.82
CA SER A 246 6.61 -1.12 -37.13
C SER A 246 5.58 0.00 -37.14
N SER A 247 4.79 0.18 -36.08
CA SER A 247 3.77 1.24 -36.00
C SER A 247 4.33 2.64 -35.75
N LYS A 248 5.63 2.77 -35.45
CA LYS A 248 6.32 4.05 -35.25
C LYS A 248 7.10 4.54 -36.48
N LYS A 249 7.16 3.73 -37.53
CA LYS A 249 7.69 4.13 -38.84
C LYS A 249 6.57 4.67 -39.71
#